data_AF-A0A920NHR2-F1
#
_entry.id   AF-A0A920NHR2-F1
#
_cell.length_a   1.000
_cell.length_b   1.000
_cell.length_c   1.000
_cell.angle_alpha   90.00
_cell.angle_beta   90.00
_cell.angle_gamma   90.00
#
_symmetry.space_group_name_H-M   'P 1'
#
loop_
_entity.id
_entity.type
_entity.pdbx_description
1 polymer ?
#
loop_
_entity_poly.entity_id
_entity_poly.type
_entity_poly.pdbx_seq_one_letter_code
_entity_poly.pdbx_strand_id
1 'polypeptide(L)'
;MRYVKSGNVDLAIVYATDVKIISNDKIKVIDIIDVNSHRPIVYTAVGISGSKNPVAAKEFISFLFGDYSKDILQRNGFDLKNQKDLSKE
;
A
#
# COMPACT_ATOMS: atom_id res chain seq x y z
N MET A 1 5.75 12.29 4.80
CA MET A 1 5.29 13.66 5.14
C MET A 1 6.38 14.56 5.77
N ARG A 2 7.67 14.42 5.39
CA ARG A 2 8.76 15.23 5.99
C ARG A 2 8.61 16.73 5.74
N TYR A 3 8.26 17.12 4.52
CA TYR A 3 8.13 18.52 4.11
C TYR A 3 6.96 19.24 4.81
N VAL A 4 5.81 18.57 4.98
CA VAL A 4 4.70 19.09 5.79
C VAL A 4 5.14 19.26 7.25
N LYS A 5 5.82 18.25 7.82
CA LYS A 5 6.30 18.31 9.21
C LYS A 5 7.35 19.41 9.45
N SER A 6 8.17 19.73 8.46
CA SER A 6 9.18 20.79 8.58
C SER A 6 8.65 22.19 8.24
N GLY A 7 7.39 22.30 7.79
CA GLY A 7 6.82 23.57 7.33
C GLY A 7 7.37 24.06 5.98
N ASN A 8 8.02 23.18 5.20
CA ASN A 8 8.51 23.55 3.87
C ASN A 8 7.37 23.63 2.83
N VAL A 9 6.24 23.00 3.12
CA VAL A 9 5.00 23.06 2.31
C VAL A 9 3.80 23.11 3.25
N ASP A 10 2.74 23.79 2.82
CA ASP A 10 1.51 23.92 3.60
C ASP A 10 0.67 22.62 3.57
N LEU A 11 0.65 21.94 2.43
CA LEU A 11 -0.18 20.76 2.17
C LEU A 11 0.60 19.68 1.41
N ALA A 12 0.18 18.43 1.56
CA ALA A 12 0.65 17.33 0.73
C ALA A 12 -0.50 16.36 0.42
N ILE A 13 -0.50 15.84 -0.79
CA ILE A 13 -1.35 14.72 -1.20
C ILE A 13 -0.56 13.43 -0.95
N VAL A 14 -1.12 12.56 -0.12
CA VAL A 14 -0.50 11.28 0.27
C VAL A 14 -1.58 10.20 0.34
N TYR A 15 -1.19 8.93 0.46
CA TYR A 15 -2.16 7.85 0.66
C TYR A 15 -2.63 7.80 2.12
N ALA A 16 -3.82 7.25 2.36
CA ALA A 16 -4.37 7.07 3.71
C ALA A 16 -3.45 6.20 4.60
N THR A 17 -2.72 5.24 3.99
CA THR A 17 -1.72 4.41 4.66
C THR A 17 -0.55 5.23 5.21
N ASP A 18 -0.11 6.29 4.50
CA ASP A 18 0.96 7.18 4.96
C ASP A 18 0.54 7.95 6.22
N VAL A 19 -0.72 8.37 6.29
CA VAL A 19 -1.28 9.03 7.47
C VAL A 19 -1.34 8.06 8.66
N LYS A 20 -1.82 6.84 8.41
CA LYS A 20 -1.99 5.81 9.45
C LYS A 20 -0.68 5.43 10.14
N ILE A 21 0.41 5.33 9.39
CA ILE A 21 1.75 4.98 9.91
C ILE A 21 2.35 6.14 10.72
N ILE A 22 2.10 7.39 10.31
CA ILE A 22 2.84 8.54 10.80
C ILE A 22 2.27 9.13 12.10
N SER A 23 1.09 8.65 12.56
CA SER A 23 0.37 8.96 13.81
C SER A 23 1.13 9.87 14.78
N ASN A 24 1.12 11.17 14.49
CA ASN A 24 1.61 12.17 15.41
C ASN A 24 0.74 13.43 15.34
N ASP A 25 0.59 14.11 16.47
CA ASP A 25 -0.39 15.19 16.70
C ASP A 25 -0.22 16.44 15.83
N LYS A 26 0.75 16.45 14.91
CA LYS A 26 1.10 17.58 14.05
C LYS A 26 0.56 17.48 12.62
N ILE A 27 -0.07 16.36 12.25
CA ILE A 27 -0.63 16.18 10.92
C ILE A 27 -2.14 16.07 11.05
N LYS A 28 -2.85 16.92 10.31
CA LYS A 28 -4.31 16.89 10.20
C LYS A 28 -4.70 16.47 8.79
N VAL A 29 -5.59 15.49 8.70
CA VAL A 29 -6.29 15.18 7.45
C VAL A 29 -7.37 16.24 7.26
N ILE A 30 -7.33 16.95 6.14
CA ILE A 30 -8.30 18.01 5.83
C ILE A 30 -9.29 17.63 4.73
N ASP A 31 -8.98 16.61 3.92
CA ASP A 31 -9.86 16.11 2.87
C ASP A 31 -9.45 14.69 2.43
N ILE A 32 -10.36 14.02 1.71
CA ILE A 32 -10.13 12.75 1.01
C ILE A 32 -10.50 12.97 -0.46
N ILE A 33 -9.54 12.73 -1.35
CA ILE A 33 -9.74 12.88 -2.79
C ILE A 33 -10.83 11.91 -3.27
N ASP A 34 -11.77 12.41 -4.09
CA ASP A 34 -12.84 11.60 -4.69
C ASP A 34 -12.25 10.41 -5.46
N VAL A 35 -12.71 9.22 -5.11
CA VAL A 35 -12.30 7.95 -5.74
C VAL A 35 -12.60 7.89 -7.24
N ASN A 36 -13.57 8.67 -7.72
CA ASN A 36 -13.91 8.76 -9.15
C ASN A 36 -13.01 9.74 -9.91
N SER A 37 -12.21 10.55 -9.21
CA SER A 37 -11.31 11.52 -9.83
C SER A 37 -9.98 10.91 -10.30
N HIS A 38 -9.69 9.67 -9.93
CA HIS A 38 -8.47 8.98 -10.28
C HIS A 38 -8.71 7.51 -10.61
N ARG A 39 -7.72 6.87 -11.26
CA ARG A 39 -7.73 5.42 -11.45
C ARG A 39 -7.60 4.70 -10.10
N PRO A 40 -8.10 3.47 -9.97
CA PRO A 40 -7.91 2.67 -8.76
C PRO A 40 -6.43 2.57 -8.36
N ILE A 41 -6.13 2.76 -7.08
CA ILE A 41 -4.78 2.64 -6.53
C ILE A 41 -4.57 1.16 -6.16
N VAL A 42 -3.78 0.45 -6.96
CA VAL A 42 -3.54 -1.00 -6.81
C VAL A 42 -2.04 -1.28 -6.68
N TYR A 43 -1.68 -2.04 -5.66
CA TYR A 43 -0.31 -2.52 -5.43
C TYR A 43 -0.21 -4.00 -5.80
N THR A 44 0.54 -4.30 -6.86
CA THR A 44 0.66 -5.67 -7.39
C THR A 44 2.03 -6.25 -7.04
N ALA A 45 2.06 -7.50 -6.57
CA ALA A 45 3.27 -8.30 -6.43
C ALA A 45 3.36 -9.29 -7.61
N VAL A 46 4.48 -9.29 -8.33
CA VAL A 46 4.70 -10.15 -9.50
C VAL A 46 6.07 -10.82 -9.47
N GLY A 47 6.14 -12.04 -10.00
CA GLY A 47 7.40 -12.73 -10.23
C GLY A 47 8.07 -12.22 -11.51
N ILE A 48 9.39 -12.04 -11.50
CA ILE A 48 10.15 -11.65 -12.69
C ILE A 48 10.57 -12.92 -13.45
N SER A 49 10.24 -13.00 -14.74
CA SER A 49 10.51 -14.18 -15.58
C SER A 49 11.98 -14.59 -15.63
N GLY A 50 12.90 -13.63 -15.56
CA GLY A 50 14.36 -13.85 -15.51
C GLY A 50 14.95 -14.01 -14.10
N SER A 51 14.13 -14.24 -13.07
CA SER A 51 14.63 -14.39 -11.71
C SER A 51 15.59 -15.56 -11.60
N LYS A 52 16.74 -15.34 -10.92
CA LYS A 52 17.65 -16.42 -10.53
C LYS A 52 17.08 -17.34 -9.45
N ASN A 53 16.01 -16.89 -8.78
CA ASN A 53 15.34 -17.60 -7.68
C ASN A 53 13.82 -17.65 -7.92
N PRO A 54 13.33 -18.36 -8.95
CA PRO A 54 11.92 -18.34 -9.32
C PRO A 54 11.03 -19.01 -8.27
N VAL A 55 11.51 -20.08 -7.62
CA VAL A 55 10.78 -20.79 -6.56
C VAL A 55 10.58 -19.89 -5.33
N ALA A 56 11.66 -19.31 -4.81
CA ALA A 56 11.58 -18.40 -3.66
C ALA A 56 10.72 -17.16 -3.94
N ALA A 57 10.76 -16.63 -5.17
CA ALA A 57 9.89 -15.53 -5.57
C ALA A 57 8.42 -15.93 -5.51
N LYS A 58 8.07 -17.11 -6.02
CA LYS A 58 6.70 -17.65 -5.96
C LYS A 58 6.25 -17.87 -4.51
N GLU A 59 7.11 -18.47 -3.68
CA GLU A 59 6.82 -18.69 -2.25
C GLU A 59 6.58 -17.38 -1.50
N PHE A 60 7.40 -16.36 -1.76
CA PHE A 60 7.23 -15.05 -1.13
C PHE A 60 5.93 -14.37 -1.57
N ILE A 61 5.58 -14.44 -2.86
CA ILE A 61 4.30 -13.92 -3.35
C ILE A 61 3.13 -14.66 -2.67
N SER A 62 3.17 -16.00 -2.62
CA SER A 62 2.15 -16.79 -1.91
C SER A 62 2.03 -16.40 -0.43
N PHE A 63 3.16 -16.15 0.24
CA PHE A 63 3.17 -15.67 1.62
C PHE A 63 2.49 -14.29 1.77
N LEU A 64 2.70 -13.36 0.83
CA LEU A 64 2.04 -12.04 0.86
C LEU A 64 0.51 -12.12 0.72
N PHE A 65 -0.01 -13.17 0.07
CA PHE A 65 -1.45 -13.43 -0.07
C PHE A 65 -2.04 -14.34 1.01
N GLY A 66 -1.21 -14.84 1.94
CA GLY A 66 -1.66 -15.61 3.10
C GLY A 66 -2.36 -14.74 4.16
N ASP A 67 -3.15 -15.38 5.04
CA ASP A 67 -4.00 -14.68 6.02
C ASP A 67 -3.21 -13.80 6.98
N TYR A 68 -2.03 -14.26 7.41
CA TYR A 68 -1.14 -13.48 8.27
C TYR A 68 -0.73 -12.14 7.62
N SER A 69 -0.32 -12.18 6.36
CA SER A 69 0.10 -10.99 5.60
C SER A 69 -1.08 -10.06 5.30
N LYS A 70 -2.24 -10.62 4.96
CA LYS A 70 -3.48 -9.87 4.76
C LYS A 70 -3.89 -9.10 6.00
N ASP A 71 -3.83 -9.72 7.17
CA ASP A 71 -4.12 -9.06 8.45
C ASP A 71 -3.15 -7.89 8.71
N ILE A 72 -1.85 -8.07 8.45
CA ILE A 72 -0.87 -6.97 8.55
C ILE A 72 -1.22 -5.82 7.59
N LEU A 73 -1.56 -6.12 6.34
CA LEU A 73 -1.92 -5.10 5.34
C LEU A 73 -3.18 -4.32 5.77
N GLN A 74 -4.22 -5.01 6.23
CA GLN A 74 -5.44 -4.36 6.73
C GLN A 74 -5.15 -3.50 7.96
N ARG A 75 -4.37 -4.02 8.92
CA ARG A 75 -3.91 -3.26 10.10
C ARG A 75 -3.14 -2.00 9.71
N ASN A 76 -2.45 -1.99 8.58
CA ASN A 76 -1.75 -0.80 8.06
C ASN A 76 -2.59 0.06 7.09
N GLY A 77 -3.86 -0.27 6.86
CA GLY A 77 -4.82 0.59 6.15
C GLY A 77 -4.98 0.28 4.66
N PHE A 78 -4.47 -0.85 4.19
CA PHE A 78 -4.73 -1.32 2.83
C PHE A 78 -6.11 -1.97 2.73
N ASP A 79 -6.82 -1.72 1.63
CA ASP A 79 -8.06 -2.43 1.28
C ASP A 79 -7.73 -3.68 0.46
N LEU A 80 -8.32 -4.82 0.82
CA LEU A 80 -8.13 -6.11 0.16
C LEU A 80 -9.28 -6.49 -0.77
N LYS A 81 -10.33 -5.66 -0.90
CA LYS A 81 -11.53 -5.97 -1.70
C LYS A 81 -11.27 -6.27 -3.18
N ASN A 82 -10.10 -5.86 -3.71
CA ASN A 82 -9.70 -6.06 -5.09
C ASN A 82 -8.43 -6.91 -5.25
N GLN A 83 -8.07 -7.75 -4.26
CA GLN A 83 -6.96 -8.68 -4.44
C GLN A 83 -7.30 -9.75 -5.48
N LYS A 84 -6.67 -9.65 -6.65
CA LYS A 84 -6.54 -10.79 -7.58
C LYS A 84 -5.35 -11.64 -7.14
N ASP A 85 -5.61 -12.91 -6.90
CA ASP A 85 -4.54 -13.90 -6.70
C ASP A 85 -3.91 -14.24 -8.06
N LEU A 86 -2.83 -13.52 -8.38
CA LEU A 86 -2.06 -13.75 -9.61
C LEU A 86 -1.15 -14.97 -9.52
N SER A 87 -1.09 -15.68 -8.38
CA SER A 87 -0.31 -16.93 -8.28
C SER A 87 -1.00 -18.10 -9.01
N LYS A 88 -2.25 -17.88 -9.45
CA LYS A 88 -3.09 -18.81 -10.21
C LYS A 88 -3.16 -18.49 -11.72
N GLU A 89 -2.54 -17.39 -12.16
CA GLU A 89 -2.32 -17.04 -13.58
C GLU A 89 -0.87 -17.38 -13.95
#